data_AF-A0A959I206-F1
#
_entry.id   AF-A0A959I206-F1
#
_cell.length_a   1.000
_cell.length_b   1.000
_cell.length_c   1.000
_cell.angle_alpha   90.00
_cell.angle_beta   90.00
_cell.angle_gamma   90.00
#
_symmetry.space_group_name_H-M   'P 1'
#
loop_
_entity.id
_entity.type
_entity.pdbx_description
1 polymer ?
#
loop_
_entity_poly.entity_id
_entity_poly.type
_entity_poly.pdbx_seq_one_letter_code
_entity_poly.pdbx_strand_id
1 'polypeptide(L)'
;ISEEAMQVHGIMPKDVANKPVFQQVADKIHEFIGNADLAGYNSNRFDIPMLMEEFARIGMEFDISRRRTIDVQRIFYKMEPRTLKAALKFYCEEDMEDAHDALADVKATVSVFKGQLERYRGVDYVDNDGNIATSPIINDIQALHDFTNDLRFVDATQRMKYDTNGEIVFNFGKYNGKPVAETLHKDKQYYNWILNKEFSSQVKQVVKKLVKEYEQKNQK
;
A
#
# COMPACT_ATOMS: atom_id res chain seq x y z
N ILE A 1 -7.78 13.26 -18.79
CA ILE A 1 -8.42 13.39 -17.47
C ILE A 1 -9.92 13.19 -17.69
N SER A 2 -10.59 12.37 -16.90
CA SER A 2 -12.05 12.17 -17.03
C SER A 2 -12.82 13.33 -16.38
N GLU A 3 -14.11 13.46 -16.68
CA GLU A 3 -14.92 14.57 -16.16
C GLU A 3 -15.12 14.48 -14.63
N GLU A 4 -15.31 13.26 -14.12
CA GLU A 4 -15.47 12.98 -12.69
C GLU A 4 -14.19 13.35 -11.92
N ALA A 5 -13.01 13.04 -12.47
CA ALA A 5 -11.74 13.44 -11.86
C ALA A 5 -11.58 14.96 -11.85
N MET A 6 -11.92 15.65 -12.96
CA MET A 6 -11.91 17.12 -13.02
C MET A 6 -12.81 17.78 -11.98
N GLN A 7 -14.00 17.21 -11.72
CA GLN A 7 -14.93 17.72 -10.71
C GLN A 7 -14.39 17.56 -9.27
N VAL A 8 -13.61 16.51 -8.99
CA VAL A 8 -13.01 16.29 -7.66
C VAL A 8 -11.77 17.17 -7.46
N HIS A 9 -10.76 17.08 -8.34
CA HIS A 9 -9.46 17.72 -8.10
C HIS A 9 -9.27 19.10 -8.75
N GLY A 10 -10.24 19.58 -9.56
CA GLY A 10 -10.18 20.87 -10.25
C GLY A 10 -9.18 21.00 -11.42
N ILE A 11 -8.17 20.13 -11.50
CA ILE A 11 -7.13 20.15 -12.56
C ILE A 11 -7.74 19.87 -13.94
N MET A 12 -7.66 20.85 -14.86
CA MET A 12 -8.16 20.73 -16.23
C MET A 12 -7.03 20.33 -17.20
N PRO A 13 -7.35 19.73 -18.38
CA PRO A 13 -6.36 19.39 -19.40
C PRO A 13 -5.45 20.57 -19.80
N LYS A 14 -5.98 21.80 -19.83
CA LYS A 14 -5.22 23.04 -20.09
C LYS A 14 -4.12 23.33 -19.07
N ASP A 15 -4.30 22.92 -17.81
CA ASP A 15 -3.38 23.23 -16.71
C ASP A 15 -2.14 22.31 -16.74
N VAL A 16 -2.30 21.12 -17.34
CA VAL A 16 -1.25 20.12 -17.55
C VAL A 16 -0.68 20.10 -18.98
N ALA A 17 -1.33 20.75 -19.96
CA ALA A 17 -0.99 20.65 -21.39
C ALA A 17 0.48 20.96 -21.74
N ASN A 18 1.12 21.87 -21.02
CA ASN A 18 2.52 22.27 -21.19
C ASN A 18 3.40 21.90 -19.99
N LYS A 19 2.97 20.95 -19.15
CA LYS A 19 3.75 20.42 -18.03
C LYS A 19 4.59 19.23 -18.50
N PRO A 20 5.74 18.96 -17.86
CA PRO A 20 6.55 17.80 -18.22
C PRO A 20 5.77 16.50 -18.01
N VAL A 21 5.97 15.53 -18.91
CA VAL A 21 5.48 14.16 -18.72
C VAL A 21 6.29 13.47 -17.62
N PHE A 22 5.74 12.42 -17.00
CA PHE A 22 6.39 11.72 -15.89
C PHE A 22 7.86 11.36 -16.18
N GLN A 23 8.16 10.82 -17.37
CA GLN A 23 9.52 10.47 -17.79
C GLN A 23 10.53 11.63 -17.70
N GLN A 24 10.10 12.89 -17.89
CA GLN A 24 10.97 14.08 -17.84
C GLN A 24 11.28 14.56 -16.41
N VAL A 25 10.55 14.06 -15.40
CA VAL A 25 10.71 14.41 -13.99
C VAL A 25 11.05 13.20 -13.11
N ALA A 26 10.93 11.99 -13.64
CA ALA A 26 11.04 10.75 -12.87
C ALA A 26 12.38 10.61 -12.14
N ASP A 27 13.52 10.93 -12.77
CA ASP A 27 14.83 10.90 -12.13
C ASP A 27 14.88 11.80 -10.88
N LYS A 28 14.34 13.03 -10.99
CA LYS A 28 14.28 13.99 -9.88
C LYS A 28 13.34 13.53 -8.76
N ILE A 29 12.22 12.90 -9.11
CA ILE A 29 11.28 12.32 -8.13
C ILE A 29 11.95 11.14 -7.42
N HIS A 30 12.64 10.27 -8.17
CA HIS A 30 13.34 9.11 -7.63
C HIS A 30 14.50 9.52 -6.71
N GLU A 31 15.30 10.52 -7.11
CA GLU A 31 16.38 11.11 -6.31
C GLU A 31 15.83 11.78 -5.03
N PHE A 32 14.76 12.57 -5.15
CA PHE A 32 14.10 13.23 -4.02
C PHE A 32 13.58 12.25 -2.97
N ILE A 33 12.97 11.13 -3.42
CA ILE A 33 12.53 10.07 -2.50
C ILE A 33 13.72 9.30 -1.94
N GLY A 34 14.72 8.98 -2.77
CA GLY A 34 15.92 8.26 -2.38
C GLY A 34 15.60 6.98 -1.60
N ASN A 35 16.19 6.85 -0.40
CA ASN A 35 15.96 5.74 0.52
C ASN A 35 14.93 6.07 1.62
N ALA A 36 14.09 7.10 1.45
CA ALA A 36 13.10 7.46 2.44
C ALA A 36 12.02 6.38 2.62
N ASP A 37 11.57 6.25 3.86
CA ASP A 37 10.33 5.58 4.21
C ASP A 37 9.13 6.45 3.80
N LEU A 38 8.01 5.83 3.46
CA LEU A 38 6.85 6.50 2.87
C LEU A 38 5.70 6.56 3.88
N ALA A 39 5.07 7.72 4.04
CA ALA A 39 3.89 7.86 4.89
C ALA A 39 2.81 8.67 4.16
N GLY A 40 1.55 8.27 4.32
CA GLY A 40 0.41 8.91 3.66
C GLY A 40 -0.93 8.42 4.21
N TYR A 41 -2.02 8.91 3.64
CA TYR A 41 -3.39 8.54 4.03
C TYR A 41 -4.02 7.69 2.92
N ASN A 42 -4.31 6.40 3.18
CA ASN A 42 -4.68 5.41 2.15
C ASN A 42 -3.59 5.17 1.07
N SER A 43 -2.36 5.61 1.33
CA SER A 43 -1.22 5.57 0.41
C SER A 43 -0.81 4.17 0.00
N ASN A 44 -0.98 3.18 0.88
CA ASN A 44 -0.57 1.80 0.61
C ASN A 44 -1.50 1.12 -0.41
N ARG A 45 -2.70 1.67 -0.61
CA ARG A 45 -3.69 1.17 -1.57
C ARG A 45 -3.70 1.94 -2.89
N PHE A 46 -3.28 3.20 -2.89
CA PHE A 46 -3.38 4.09 -4.06
C PHE A 46 -2.04 4.69 -4.47
N ASP A 47 -1.49 5.63 -3.71
CA ASP A 47 -0.35 6.46 -4.13
C ASP A 47 0.93 5.65 -4.37
N ILE A 48 1.24 4.69 -3.49
CA ILE A 48 2.43 3.85 -3.62
C ILE A 48 2.29 2.90 -4.83
N PRO A 49 1.19 2.14 -5.01
CA PRO A 49 0.94 1.40 -6.24
C PRO A 49 1.00 2.24 -7.51
N MET A 50 0.37 3.43 -7.52
CA MET A 50 0.39 4.34 -8.67
C MET A 50 1.82 4.75 -9.02
N LEU A 51 2.61 5.17 -8.04
CA LEU A 51 4.00 5.58 -8.23
C LEU A 51 4.87 4.42 -8.76
N MET A 52 4.67 3.19 -8.25
CA MET A 52 5.33 2.00 -8.76
C MET A 52 4.99 1.72 -10.23
N GLU A 53 3.73 1.83 -10.63
CA GLU A 53 3.33 1.64 -12.03
C GLU A 53 3.95 2.72 -12.94
N GLU A 54 3.92 4.00 -12.55
CA GLU A 54 4.48 5.07 -13.38
C GLU A 54 6.02 4.95 -13.56
N PHE A 55 6.76 4.54 -12.52
CA PHE A 55 8.18 4.17 -12.68
C PHE A 55 8.35 2.93 -13.58
N ALA A 56 7.53 1.90 -13.41
CA ALA A 56 7.61 0.67 -14.21
C ALA A 56 7.32 0.92 -15.70
N ARG A 57 6.41 1.86 -16.05
CA ARG A 57 6.11 2.25 -17.44
C ARG A 57 7.32 2.76 -18.20
N ILE A 58 8.24 3.44 -17.53
CA ILE A 58 9.46 4.00 -18.12
C ILE A 58 10.69 3.11 -17.88
N GLY A 59 10.51 1.89 -17.36
CA GLY A 59 11.58 0.92 -17.13
C GLY A 59 12.43 1.17 -15.89
N MET A 60 11.98 2.01 -14.95
CA MET A 60 12.66 2.24 -13.67
C MET A 60 12.03 1.38 -12.56
N GLU A 61 12.87 0.83 -11.67
CA GLU A 61 12.43 -0.03 -10.57
C GLU A 61 12.30 0.76 -9.26
N PHE A 62 11.10 0.83 -8.71
CA PHE A 62 10.83 1.43 -7.40
C PHE A 62 10.62 0.33 -6.33
N ASP A 63 11.74 -0.19 -5.80
CA ASP A 63 11.73 -1.33 -4.86
C ASP A 63 11.19 -0.95 -3.46
N ILE A 64 9.88 -1.10 -3.27
CA ILE A 64 9.24 -0.85 -1.96
C ILE A 64 9.61 -1.90 -0.89
N SER A 65 10.21 -3.04 -1.24
CA SER A 65 10.51 -4.10 -0.26
C SER A 65 11.60 -3.72 0.76
N ARG A 66 12.31 -2.60 0.51
CA ARG A 66 13.36 -2.05 1.39
C ARG A 66 12.91 -0.82 2.19
N ARG A 67 11.66 -0.39 2.01
CA ARG A 67 11.11 0.84 2.60
C ARG A 67 9.99 0.50 3.57
N ARG A 68 9.97 1.15 4.72
CA ARG A 68 8.82 1.12 5.61
C ARG A 68 7.75 2.03 5.03
N THR A 69 6.50 1.57 5.07
CA THR A 69 5.31 2.29 4.62
C THR A 69 4.35 2.48 5.79
N ILE A 70 3.87 3.70 6.03
CA ILE A 70 2.94 4.02 7.13
C ILE A 70 1.65 4.59 6.55
N ASP A 71 0.53 3.89 6.76
CA ASP A 71 -0.79 4.33 6.30
C ASP A 71 -1.62 4.89 7.47
N VAL A 72 -1.74 6.22 7.50
CA VAL A 72 -2.42 7.02 8.54
C VAL A 72 -3.92 6.71 8.60
N GLN A 73 -4.54 6.32 7.48
CA GLN A 73 -5.93 5.87 7.47
C GLN A 73 -6.08 4.53 8.20
N ARG A 74 -5.10 3.63 8.06
CA ARG A 74 -5.12 2.32 8.71
C ARG A 74 -4.89 2.40 10.22
N ILE A 75 -4.15 3.41 10.70
CA ILE A 75 -4.13 3.74 12.15
C ILE A 75 -5.55 4.10 12.61
N PHE A 76 -6.21 5.04 11.93
CA PHE A 76 -7.56 5.49 12.30
C PHE A 76 -8.58 4.35 12.30
N TYR A 77 -8.64 3.53 11.24
CA TYR A 77 -9.61 2.42 11.16
C TYR A 77 -9.33 1.27 12.14
N LYS A 78 -8.08 1.05 12.58
CA LYS A 78 -7.77 0.09 13.64
C LYS A 78 -8.13 0.64 15.02
N MET A 79 -7.78 1.89 15.32
CA MET A 79 -7.96 2.47 16.65
C MET A 79 -9.38 3.00 16.92
N GLU A 80 -10.14 3.37 15.88
CA GLU A 80 -11.55 3.78 15.97
C GLU A 80 -12.43 2.82 15.13
N PRO A 81 -12.55 1.53 15.53
CA PRO A 81 -13.28 0.52 14.76
C PRO A 81 -14.78 0.83 14.71
N ARG A 82 -15.37 0.70 13.51
CA ARG A 82 -16.75 1.11 13.13
C ARG A 82 -17.86 0.31 13.83
N THR A 83 -17.95 0.44 15.15
CA THR A 83 -18.99 -0.14 16.01
C THR A 83 -19.96 0.95 16.48
N LEU A 84 -21.19 0.59 16.82
CA LEU A 84 -22.20 1.54 17.34
C LEU A 84 -21.71 2.30 18.59
N LYS A 85 -20.82 1.67 19.39
CA LYS A 85 -20.19 2.26 20.56
C LYS A 85 -19.11 3.31 20.21
N ALA A 86 -18.34 3.08 19.15
CA ALA A 86 -17.39 4.08 18.63
C ALA A 86 -18.13 5.23 17.94
N ALA A 87 -19.19 4.92 17.19
CA ALA A 87 -20.08 5.90 16.58
C ALA A 87 -20.66 6.89 17.62
N LEU A 88 -21.16 6.39 18.76
CA LEU A 88 -21.67 7.23 19.86
C LEU A 88 -20.61 8.16 20.48
N LYS A 89 -19.32 7.82 20.38
CA LYS A 89 -18.19 8.65 20.85
C LYS A 89 -17.67 9.62 19.78
N PHE A 90 -18.00 9.38 18.51
CA PHE A 90 -17.53 10.14 17.35
C PHE A 90 -18.55 11.17 16.87
N TYR A 91 -19.84 10.83 16.86
CA TYR A 91 -20.92 11.70 16.38
C TYR A 91 -21.49 12.68 17.43
N CYS A 92 -20.77 12.94 18.53
CA CYS A 92 -21.22 13.74 19.68
C CYS A 92 -20.03 14.41 20.42
N GLU A 93 -19.33 15.46 20.01
CA GLU A 93 -19.41 16.52 18.96
C GLU A 93 -17.95 16.95 18.63
N GLU A 94 -17.53 17.63 17.54
CA GLU A 94 -18.06 18.06 16.22
C GLU A 94 -16.83 18.36 15.27
N ASP A 95 -17.04 18.88 14.06
CA ASP A 95 -16.12 18.77 12.89
C ASP A 95 -15.24 19.99 12.50
N MET A 96 -14.40 19.83 11.46
CA MET A 96 -13.77 20.92 10.68
C MET A 96 -13.75 20.62 9.17
N GLU A 97 -13.82 21.68 8.33
CA GLU A 97 -14.24 21.67 6.92
C GLU A 97 -13.22 21.16 5.86
N ASP A 98 -13.75 20.92 4.66
CA ASP A 98 -13.15 20.35 3.45
C ASP A 98 -12.01 21.19 2.81
N ALA A 99 -11.05 20.51 2.17
CA ALA A 99 -10.10 21.13 1.23
C ALA A 99 -9.49 20.09 0.27
N HIS A 100 -9.41 20.42 -1.04
CA HIS A 100 -8.70 19.63 -2.05
C HIS A 100 -7.50 20.40 -2.62
N ASP A 101 -6.30 20.07 -2.13
CA ASP A 101 -4.99 20.38 -2.72
C ASP A 101 -4.00 19.34 -2.19
N ALA A 102 -3.22 18.70 -3.07
CA ALA A 102 -2.28 17.65 -2.67
C ALA A 102 -1.27 18.11 -1.58
N LEU A 103 -0.88 19.40 -1.56
CA LEU A 103 -0.04 19.92 -0.48
C LEU A 103 -0.81 20.16 0.82
N ALA A 104 -2.10 20.52 0.74
CA ALA A 104 -2.99 20.60 1.90
C ALA A 104 -3.24 19.20 2.48
N ASP A 105 -3.49 18.19 1.65
CA ASP A 105 -3.71 16.80 2.04
C ASP A 105 -2.49 16.21 2.76
N VAL A 106 -1.27 16.49 2.27
CA VAL A 106 -0.02 16.10 2.95
C VAL A 106 0.11 16.79 4.31
N LYS A 107 -0.19 18.09 4.41
CA LYS A 107 -0.16 18.83 5.69
C LYS A 107 -1.22 18.32 6.68
N ALA A 108 -2.43 18.03 6.21
CA ALA A 108 -3.51 17.45 6.99
C ALA A 108 -3.12 16.06 7.49
N THR A 109 -2.57 15.21 6.61
CA THR A 109 -2.05 13.88 6.96
C THR A 109 -0.99 13.94 8.05
N VAL A 110 -0.03 14.86 7.96
CA VAL A 110 1.00 15.07 8.99
C VAL A 110 0.39 15.53 10.32
N SER A 111 -0.60 16.43 10.29
CA SER A 111 -1.29 16.90 11.50
C SER A 111 -2.11 15.80 12.16
N VAL A 112 -2.87 15.02 11.39
CA VAL A 112 -3.63 13.85 11.86
C VAL A 112 -2.68 12.81 12.46
N PHE A 113 -1.58 12.49 11.78
CA PHE A 113 -0.60 11.51 12.25
C PHE A 113 0.06 11.92 13.58
N LYS A 114 0.44 13.20 13.73
CA LYS A 114 0.89 13.76 15.02
C LYS A 114 -0.19 13.66 16.11
N GLY A 115 -1.44 13.96 15.76
CA GLY A 115 -2.59 13.82 16.67
C GLY A 115 -2.81 12.37 17.11
N GLN A 116 -2.65 11.39 16.21
CA GLN A 116 -2.74 9.96 16.54
C GLN A 116 -1.63 9.50 17.49
N LEU A 117 -0.37 9.93 17.25
CA LEU A 117 0.77 9.63 18.12
C LEU A 117 0.55 10.13 19.55
N GLU A 118 -0.08 11.29 19.74
CA GLU A 118 -0.40 11.80 21.07
C GLU A 118 -1.64 11.10 21.67
N ARG A 119 -2.73 11.00 20.91
CA ARG A 119 -4.02 10.46 21.36
C ARG A 119 -3.94 9.00 21.80
N TYR A 120 -3.10 8.19 21.14
CA TYR A 120 -2.97 6.76 21.40
C TYR A 120 -1.72 6.38 22.21
N ARG A 121 -1.01 7.37 22.77
CA ARG A 121 0.12 7.17 23.68
C ARG A 121 -0.33 6.35 24.90
N GLY A 122 0.21 5.14 25.06
CA GLY A 122 -0.17 4.25 26.16
C GLY A 122 -1.52 3.56 25.99
N VAL A 123 -2.13 3.60 24.80
CA VAL A 123 -3.43 2.99 24.52
C VAL A 123 -3.24 1.65 23.80
N ASP A 124 -3.61 0.57 24.46
CA ASP A 124 -3.56 -0.77 23.90
C ASP A 124 -4.57 -0.96 22.77
N TYR A 125 -4.17 -1.71 21.74
CA TYR A 125 -5.03 -2.15 20.65
C TYR A 125 -5.48 -3.59 20.90
N VAL A 126 -6.75 -3.87 20.62
CA VAL A 126 -7.29 -5.23 20.60
C VAL A 126 -7.80 -5.51 19.19
N ASP A 127 -7.33 -6.60 18.58
CA ASP A 127 -7.80 -7.00 17.25
C ASP A 127 -9.16 -7.76 17.31
N ASN A 128 -9.69 -8.11 16.14
CA ASN A 128 -10.98 -8.81 16.03
C ASN A 128 -10.95 -10.24 16.61
N ASP A 129 -9.77 -10.83 16.76
CA ASP A 129 -9.57 -12.17 17.30
C ASP A 129 -9.28 -12.13 18.83
N GLY A 130 -9.23 -10.93 19.42
CA GLY A 130 -9.01 -10.69 20.84
C GLY A 130 -7.54 -10.57 21.26
N ASN A 131 -6.59 -10.54 20.31
CA ASN A 131 -5.18 -10.37 20.64
C ASN A 131 -4.90 -8.92 21.03
N ILE A 132 -4.08 -8.73 22.06
CA ILE A 132 -3.71 -7.40 22.57
C ILE A 132 -2.31 -7.03 22.07
N ALA A 133 -2.20 -5.89 21.41
CA ALA A 133 -0.94 -5.21 21.17
C ALA A 133 -0.82 -4.05 22.16
N THR A 134 0.17 -4.10 23.05
CA THR A 134 0.37 -3.07 24.09
C THR A 134 0.91 -1.78 23.49
N SER A 135 0.19 -0.67 23.66
CA SER A 135 0.52 0.68 23.18
C SER A 135 1.23 0.72 21.80
N PRO A 136 0.65 0.21 20.71
CA PRO A 136 1.37 -0.01 19.44
C PRO A 136 1.62 1.29 18.66
N ILE A 137 0.90 2.37 18.98
CA ILE A 137 1.08 3.68 18.35
C ILE A 137 2.18 4.45 19.11
N ILE A 138 3.42 4.11 18.80
CA ILE A 138 4.63 4.77 19.31
C ILE A 138 5.36 5.51 18.20
N ASN A 139 6.21 6.48 18.55
CA ASN A 139 7.06 7.21 17.61
C ASN A 139 8.27 6.34 17.14
N ASP A 140 7.98 5.19 16.55
CA ASP A 140 8.94 4.28 15.93
C ASP A 140 8.43 3.86 14.54
N ILE A 141 9.27 4.04 13.51
CA ILE A 141 8.88 3.81 12.11
C ILE A 141 8.60 2.34 11.81
N GLN A 142 9.30 1.41 12.47
CA GLN A 142 9.10 -0.02 12.24
C GLN A 142 7.81 -0.50 12.91
N ALA A 143 7.58 -0.12 14.17
CA ALA A 143 6.35 -0.46 14.89
C ALA A 143 5.09 0.07 14.15
N LEU A 144 5.14 1.31 13.65
CA LEU A 144 4.03 1.90 12.89
C LEU A 144 3.87 1.27 11.50
N HIS A 145 4.96 0.85 10.85
CA HIS A 145 4.90 0.08 9.61
C HIS A 145 4.20 -1.26 9.82
N ASP A 146 4.64 -2.03 10.81
CA ASP A 146 4.08 -3.35 11.13
C ASP A 146 2.62 -3.23 11.61
N PHE A 147 2.29 -2.18 12.36
CA PHE A 147 0.91 -1.91 12.77
C PHE A 147 0.00 -1.49 11.62
N THR A 148 0.48 -0.65 10.70
CA THR A 148 -0.37 -0.17 9.59
C THR A 148 -0.51 -1.17 8.47
N ASN A 149 0.45 -2.07 8.26
CA ASN A 149 0.36 -3.08 7.22
C ASN A 149 -0.36 -4.35 7.67
N ASP A 150 -0.64 -5.23 6.72
CA ASP A 150 -1.05 -6.60 7.00
C ASP A 150 -0.03 -7.51 6.32
N LEU A 151 0.98 -7.90 7.11
CA LEU A 151 2.14 -8.68 6.66
C LEU A 151 1.77 -10.06 6.11
N ARG A 152 0.50 -10.47 6.23
CA ARG A 152 -0.01 -11.66 5.55
C ARG A 152 -0.03 -11.47 4.03
N PHE A 153 -0.20 -10.26 3.50
CA PHE A 153 -0.26 -10.02 2.06
C PHE A 153 1.12 -9.66 1.48
N VAL A 154 1.43 -10.20 0.30
CA VAL A 154 2.74 -10.07 -0.37
C VAL A 154 2.75 -8.93 -1.39
N ASP A 155 1.59 -8.52 -1.90
CA ASP A 155 1.43 -7.42 -2.84
C ASP A 155 0.27 -6.48 -2.45
N ALA A 156 0.38 -5.21 -2.84
CA ALA A 156 -0.60 -4.17 -2.52
C ALA A 156 -2.01 -4.45 -3.11
N THR A 157 -2.07 -5.23 -4.19
CA THR A 157 -3.33 -5.68 -4.82
C THR A 157 -3.90 -6.97 -4.21
N GLN A 158 -3.30 -7.47 -3.12
CA GLN A 158 -3.71 -8.65 -2.35
C GLN A 158 -3.93 -9.90 -3.21
N ARG A 159 -3.11 -10.09 -4.26
CA ARG A 159 -3.16 -11.27 -5.14
C ARG A 159 -2.40 -12.46 -4.56
N MET A 160 -1.46 -12.22 -3.65
CA MET A 160 -0.66 -13.24 -2.99
C MET A 160 -0.60 -12.97 -1.48
N LYS A 161 -0.51 -14.05 -0.70
CA LYS A 161 -0.42 -14.00 0.76
C LYS A 161 0.43 -15.14 1.30
N TYR A 162 0.92 -15.00 2.53
CA TYR A 162 1.46 -16.11 3.30
C TYR A 162 0.32 -17.00 3.82
N ASP A 163 0.51 -18.31 3.75
CA ASP A 163 -0.32 -19.30 4.44
C ASP A 163 0.14 -19.52 5.89
N THR A 164 -0.48 -20.49 6.59
CA THR A 164 -0.11 -20.84 7.98
C THR A 164 1.28 -21.45 8.14
N ASN A 165 1.91 -21.89 7.04
CA ASN A 165 3.24 -22.47 7.02
C ASN A 165 4.32 -21.44 6.62
N GLY A 166 3.93 -20.20 6.32
CA GLY A 166 4.81 -19.16 5.79
C GLY A 166 5.12 -19.32 4.29
N GLU A 167 4.35 -20.12 3.55
CA GLU A 167 4.49 -20.25 2.11
C GLU A 167 3.63 -19.21 1.37
N ILE A 168 4.17 -18.64 0.28
CA ILE A 168 3.44 -17.67 -0.54
C ILE A 168 2.46 -18.40 -1.45
N VAL A 169 1.17 -18.23 -1.14
CA VAL A 169 0.03 -18.79 -1.87
C VAL A 169 -0.77 -17.71 -2.60
N PHE A 170 -1.49 -18.10 -3.65
CA PHE A 170 -2.45 -17.20 -4.30
C PHE A 170 -3.61 -16.84 -3.37
N ASN A 171 -4.12 -15.63 -3.52
CA ASN A 171 -5.34 -15.13 -2.88
C ASN A 171 -6.46 -14.80 -3.90
N PHE A 172 -6.37 -15.35 -5.13
CA PHE A 172 -7.37 -15.15 -6.18
C PHE A 172 -7.39 -16.31 -7.21
N GLY A 173 -8.43 -16.33 -8.03
CA GLY A 173 -8.51 -17.16 -9.25
C GLY A 173 -8.59 -18.67 -9.00
N LYS A 174 -8.40 -19.47 -10.07
CA LYS A 174 -8.51 -20.95 -10.04
C LYS A 174 -7.52 -21.63 -9.09
N TYR A 175 -6.46 -20.94 -8.68
CA TYR A 175 -5.40 -21.45 -7.81
C TYR A 175 -5.39 -20.82 -6.41
N ASN A 176 -6.47 -20.16 -6.00
CA ASN A 176 -6.60 -19.60 -4.65
C ASN A 176 -6.19 -20.62 -3.55
N GLY A 177 -5.30 -20.23 -2.65
CA GLY A 177 -4.73 -21.09 -1.62
C GLY A 177 -3.68 -22.10 -2.08
N LYS A 178 -3.19 -22.05 -3.33
CA LYS A 178 -2.09 -22.90 -3.83
C LYS A 178 -0.74 -22.17 -3.84
N PRO A 179 0.38 -22.87 -3.60
CA PRO A 179 1.73 -22.28 -3.63
C PRO A 179 2.03 -21.63 -4.97
N VAL A 180 2.40 -20.35 -4.96
CA VAL A 180 2.61 -19.55 -6.19
C VAL A 180 3.77 -20.11 -7.00
N ALA A 181 4.90 -20.36 -6.34
CA ALA A 181 6.15 -20.76 -6.97
C ALA A 181 6.02 -22.11 -7.73
N GLU A 182 5.57 -23.16 -7.05
CA GLU A 182 5.31 -24.47 -7.62
C GLU A 182 4.25 -24.42 -8.73
N THR A 183 3.11 -23.76 -8.47
CA THR A 183 1.98 -23.72 -9.40
C THR A 183 2.37 -23.05 -10.72
N LEU A 184 3.16 -21.98 -10.68
CA LEU A 184 3.58 -21.25 -11.87
C LEU A 184 4.74 -21.91 -12.63
N HIS A 185 5.60 -22.66 -11.93
CA HIS A 185 6.58 -23.51 -12.59
C HIS A 185 5.91 -24.67 -13.35
N LYS A 186 4.83 -25.25 -12.79
CA LYS A 186 4.03 -26.32 -13.41
C LYS A 186 3.11 -25.81 -14.54
N ASP A 187 2.28 -24.80 -14.28
CA ASP A 187 1.39 -24.17 -15.27
C ASP A 187 2.04 -22.90 -15.87
N LYS A 188 2.96 -23.13 -16.83
CA LYS A 188 3.63 -22.05 -17.57
C LYS A 188 2.66 -21.19 -18.38
N GLN A 189 1.47 -21.71 -18.74
CA GLN A 189 0.45 -20.92 -19.43
C GLN A 189 -0.18 -19.89 -18.48
N TYR A 190 -0.45 -20.27 -17.23
CA TYR A 190 -0.94 -19.35 -16.20
C TYR A 190 0.13 -18.34 -15.78
N TYR A 191 1.40 -18.73 -15.70
CA TYR A 191 2.53 -17.79 -15.50
C TYR A 191 2.56 -16.72 -16.60
N ASN A 192 2.57 -17.14 -17.87
CA ASN A 192 2.54 -16.21 -19.00
C ASN A 192 1.26 -15.36 -19.04
N TRP A 193 0.12 -15.88 -18.60
CA TRP A 193 -1.13 -15.11 -18.48
C TRP A 193 -1.01 -13.99 -17.43
N ILE A 194 -0.43 -14.25 -16.25
CA ILE A 194 -0.18 -13.20 -15.24
C ILE A 194 0.74 -12.11 -15.81
N LEU A 195 1.83 -12.48 -16.49
CA LEU A 195 2.78 -11.51 -17.02
C LEU A 195 2.18 -10.61 -18.11
N ASN A 196 1.30 -11.16 -18.96
CA ASN A 196 0.73 -10.45 -20.11
C ASN A 196 -0.63 -9.76 -19.83
N LYS A 197 -1.27 -10.01 -18.68
CA LYS A 197 -2.53 -9.35 -18.28
C LYS A 197 -2.32 -8.15 -17.36
N GLU A 198 -3.41 -7.46 -17.04
CA GLU A 198 -3.47 -6.32 -16.13
C GLU A 198 -3.31 -6.77 -14.67
N PHE A 199 -2.08 -7.14 -14.34
CA PHE A 199 -1.56 -7.25 -12.98
C PHE A 199 -0.56 -6.12 -12.74
N SER A 200 -0.42 -5.68 -11.49
CA SER A 200 0.57 -4.68 -11.12
C SER A 200 2.00 -5.16 -11.42
N SER A 201 2.87 -4.20 -11.69
CA SER A 201 4.33 -4.34 -11.74
C SER A 201 4.86 -5.20 -10.58
N GLN A 202 4.42 -4.90 -9.35
CA GLN A 202 4.78 -5.65 -8.14
C GLN A 202 4.43 -7.13 -8.24
N VAL A 203 3.18 -7.47 -8.61
CA VAL A 203 2.76 -8.88 -8.76
C VAL A 203 3.62 -9.58 -9.80
N LYS A 204 3.92 -8.93 -10.93
CA LYS A 204 4.76 -9.48 -12.00
C LYS A 204 6.21 -9.66 -11.56
N GLN A 205 6.78 -8.73 -10.79
CA GLN A 205 8.14 -8.84 -10.21
C GLN A 205 8.23 -10.00 -9.21
N VAL A 206 7.31 -10.06 -8.24
CA VAL A 206 7.24 -11.12 -7.22
C VAL A 206 7.10 -12.49 -7.90
N VAL A 207 6.17 -12.64 -8.84
CA VAL A 207 5.97 -13.89 -9.59
C VAL A 207 7.21 -14.33 -10.36
N LYS A 208 7.91 -13.41 -11.06
CA LYS A 208 9.18 -13.71 -11.73
C LYS A 208 10.26 -14.18 -10.75
N LYS A 209 10.39 -13.51 -9.60
CA LYS A 209 11.36 -13.84 -8.55
C LYS A 209 11.09 -15.24 -7.98
N LEU A 210 9.85 -15.53 -7.59
CA LEU A 210 9.46 -16.81 -6.99
C LEU A 210 9.67 -18.01 -7.91
N VAL A 211 9.32 -17.90 -9.20
CA VAL A 211 9.54 -18.98 -10.18
C VAL A 211 11.04 -19.22 -10.38
N LYS A 212 11.85 -18.16 -10.51
CA LYS A 212 13.30 -18.27 -10.65
C LYS A 212 13.97 -18.93 -9.43
N GLU A 213 13.57 -18.54 -8.22
CA GLU A 213 14.10 -19.12 -6.97
C GLU A 213 13.69 -20.59 -6.82
N TYR A 214 12.48 -20.96 -7.26
CA TYR A 214 12.00 -22.34 -7.25
C TYR A 214 12.76 -23.22 -8.25
N GLU A 215 13.03 -22.72 -9.46
CA GLU A 215 13.84 -23.42 -10.46
C GLU A 215 15.27 -23.67 -9.96
N GLN A 216 15.88 -22.68 -9.30
CA GLN A 216 17.23 -22.81 -8.73
C GLN A 216 17.30 -23.82 -7.57
N LYS A 217 16.22 -23.98 -6.80
CA LYS A 217 16.13 -24.96 -5.70
C LYS A 217 15.98 -26.40 -6.21
N ASN A 218 15.24 -26.60 -7.31
CA ASN A 218 14.95 -27.93 -7.87
C ASN A 218 15.93 -28.39 -8.96
N GLN A 219 17.00 -27.63 -9.22
CA GLN A 219 18.14 -28.02 -10.08
C GLN A 219 19.35 -28.53 -9.28
N LYS A 220 19.20 -28.69 -7.96
CA LYS A 220 20.21 -29.26 -7.04
C LYS A 220 19.72 -30.59 -6.47
#